data_AF-A0A3D1UYX2-F1
#
_entry.id   AF-A0A3D1UYX2-F1
#
_cell.length_a   1.000
_cell.length_b   1.000
_cell.length_c   1.000
_cell.angle_alpha   90.00
_cell.angle_beta   90.00
_cell.angle_gamma   90.00
#
_symmetry.space_group_name_H-M   'P 1'
#
loop_
_entity.id
_entity.type
_entity.pdbx_description
1 polymer ?
#
loop_
_entity_poly.entity_id
_entity_poly.type
_entity_poly.pdbx_seq_one_letter_code
_entity_poly.pdbx_strand_id
1 'polypeptide(L)'
;MTGITRYREAVQTIKTAILQSRYRAARAANAEQLKLYFNIGRYVSANTRTGKWGTGAIEEISSQLQAELLGLRGFSPSSIKYMRQFFEVWNEEFQADSNFAMKGSQLLADESLEADGDQSIRQLPIGELTVADMNAFLGIGFTHHIQIFSSCRTLEERWYYIRRCAADFWTVEVLKSHLRADDFHHTGALPNNFVQTIPDVKCATKAVRAFKDEYLLDFINVEDAEDESDVDERVLEHALVSEIRKFIQTLGSDFCFISNQHRLIVGEEEAFVDLLFYHRSLRSLVAIELKRGKFKPAYLGQLNYYLSALDAQERHPNENQSIGLLLCKEANQAVVELAIRDFNKPMGVAVYRTKSDIPQPYRTLIPLMDGVREILSADRNKE
;
A
#
# COMPACT_ATOMS: atom_id res chain seq x y z
N MET A 1 -15.05 -10.73 36.28
CA MET A 1 -14.28 -10.30 35.08
C MET A 1 -13.50 -9.06 35.48
N THR A 2 -12.18 -9.19 35.51
CA THR A 2 -11.28 -8.61 36.51
C THR A 2 -10.56 -7.36 36.00
N GLY A 3 -10.16 -6.45 36.90
CA GLY A 3 -9.59 -5.12 36.58
C GLY A 3 -8.41 -5.10 35.60
N ILE A 4 -7.77 -6.24 35.32
CA ILE A 4 -6.72 -6.43 34.30
C ILE A 4 -7.21 -6.05 32.89
N THR A 5 -8.47 -6.35 32.53
CA THR A 5 -9.02 -5.97 31.21
C THR A 5 -9.19 -4.44 31.10
N ARG A 6 -9.60 -3.78 32.19
CA ARG A 6 -9.79 -2.33 32.26
C ARG A 6 -8.47 -1.56 32.17
N TYR A 7 -7.40 -2.09 32.76
CA TYR A 7 -6.05 -1.51 32.61
C TYR A 7 -5.50 -1.70 31.20
N ARG A 8 -5.77 -2.84 30.55
CA ARG A 8 -5.36 -3.08 29.15
C ARG A 8 -6.06 -2.12 28.18
N GLU A 9 -7.35 -1.89 28.36
CA GLU A 9 -8.12 -0.89 27.60
C GLU A 9 -7.57 0.53 27.85
N ALA A 10 -7.34 0.90 29.11
CA ALA A 10 -6.76 2.21 29.44
C ALA A 10 -5.37 2.40 28.79
N VAL A 11 -4.50 1.39 28.81
CA VAL A 11 -3.20 1.43 28.13
C VAL A 11 -3.36 1.59 26.63
N GLN A 12 -4.32 0.90 26.00
CA GLN A 12 -4.56 1.04 24.57
C GLN A 12 -5.11 2.42 24.20
N THR A 13 -6.01 2.97 25.00
CA THR A 13 -6.52 4.35 24.82
C THR A 13 -5.40 5.38 24.96
N ILE A 14 -4.57 5.25 26.00
CA ILE A 14 -3.41 6.14 26.22
C ILE A 14 -2.40 6.00 25.08
N LYS A 15 -2.11 4.77 24.63
CA LYS A 15 -1.21 4.52 23.50
C LYS A 15 -1.73 5.19 22.22
N THR A 16 -3.01 5.04 21.92
CA THR A 16 -3.65 5.69 20.76
C THR A 16 -3.54 7.20 20.86
N ALA A 17 -3.85 7.80 22.01
CA ALA A 17 -3.73 9.24 22.23
C ALA A 17 -2.28 9.74 22.07
N ILE A 18 -1.29 9.02 22.60
CA ILE A 18 0.14 9.34 22.44
C ILE A 18 0.53 9.29 20.96
N LEU A 19 0.14 8.24 20.24
CA LEU A 19 0.47 8.09 18.81
C LEU A 19 -0.18 9.19 17.97
N GLN A 20 -1.45 9.52 18.21
CA GLN A 20 -2.16 10.61 17.55
C GLN A 20 -1.49 11.97 17.82
N SER A 21 -1.13 12.26 19.08
CA SER A 21 -0.43 13.50 19.44
C SER A 21 0.92 13.61 18.75
N ARG A 22 1.71 12.52 18.72
CA ARG A 22 3.01 12.49 18.03
C ARG A 22 2.85 12.69 16.53
N TYR A 23 1.82 12.08 15.93
CA TYR A 23 1.54 12.23 14.51
C TYR A 23 1.11 13.66 14.15
N ARG A 24 0.24 14.29 14.94
CA ARG A 24 -0.12 15.71 14.77
C ARG A 24 1.11 16.62 14.83
N ALA A 25 1.97 16.41 15.82
CA ALA A 25 3.22 17.17 15.94
C ALA A 25 4.15 16.95 14.74
N ALA A 26 4.31 15.71 14.29
CA ALA A 26 5.12 15.38 13.11
C ALA A 26 4.55 15.99 11.82
N ARG A 27 3.23 15.95 11.61
CA ARG A 27 2.57 16.59 10.46
C ARG A 27 2.79 18.10 10.46
N ALA A 28 2.63 18.77 11.60
CA ALA A 28 2.87 20.21 11.69
C ALA A 28 4.34 20.57 11.38
N ALA A 29 5.29 19.78 11.90
CA ALA A 29 6.71 19.95 11.59
C ALA A 29 7.02 19.71 10.10
N ASN A 30 6.45 18.66 9.51
CA ASN A 30 6.56 18.36 8.08
C ASN A 30 6.01 19.52 7.23
N ALA A 31 4.84 20.04 7.58
CA ALA A 31 4.21 21.15 6.86
C ALA A 31 5.11 22.39 6.83
N GLU A 32 5.65 22.82 7.98
CA GLU A 32 6.57 23.96 8.04
C GLU A 32 7.89 23.70 7.29
N GLN A 33 8.45 22.48 7.41
CA GLN A 33 9.64 22.10 6.68
C GLN A 33 9.41 22.13 5.16
N LEU A 34 8.28 21.62 4.67
CA LEU A 34 7.95 21.61 3.25
C LEU A 34 7.72 23.02 2.72
N LYS A 35 7.05 23.90 3.47
CA LYS A 35 6.92 25.33 3.12
C LYS A 35 8.29 25.99 2.97
N LEU A 36 9.18 25.78 3.93
CA LEU A 36 10.55 26.30 3.89
C LEU A 36 11.29 25.79 2.65
N TYR A 37 11.29 24.48 2.42
CA TYR A 37 12.00 23.85 1.31
C TYR A 37 11.43 24.24 -0.05
N PHE A 38 10.11 24.42 -0.17
CA PHE A 38 9.48 24.94 -1.38
C PHE A 38 9.95 26.37 -1.68
N ASN A 39 9.99 27.25 -0.68
CA ASN A 39 10.45 28.64 -0.85
C ASN A 39 11.94 28.72 -1.19
N ILE A 40 12.78 27.90 -0.56
CA ILE A 40 14.20 27.79 -0.91
C ILE A 40 14.34 27.27 -2.35
N GLY A 41 13.58 26.25 -2.71
CA GLY A 41 13.52 25.71 -4.06
C GLY A 41 13.18 26.77 -5.11
N ARG A 42 12.18 27.61 -4.83
CA ARG A 42 11.81 28.76 -5.66
C ARG A 42 12.97 29.72 -5.85
N TYR A 43 13.62 30.11 -4.75
CA TYR A 43 14.76 31.03 -4.79
C TYR A 43 15.93 30.46 -5.58
N VAL A 44 16.27 29.19 -5.36
CA VAL A 44 17.37 28.51 -6.06
C VAL A 44 17.04 28.30 -7.54
N SER A 45 15.80 27.93 -7.88
CA SER A 45 15.36 27.77 -9.28
C SER A 45 15.44 29.09 -10.03
N ALA A 46 14.91 30.18 -9.47
CA ALA A 46 14.97 31.50 -10.07
C ALA A 46 16.41 31.93 -10.37
N ASN A 47 17.33 31.78 -9.43
CA ASN A 47 18.71 32.26 -9.63
C ASN A 47 19.58 31.33 -10.49
N THR A 48 19.33 30.01 -10.48
CA THR A 48 20.08 29.07 -11.32
C THR A 48 19.58 29.02 -12.76
N ARG A 49 18.29 29.23 -13.03
CA ARG A 49 17.71 29.16 -14.39
C ARG A 49 17.79 30.48 -15.14
N THR A 50 17.71 31.63 -14.48
CA THR A 50 17.81 32.94 -15.15
C THR A 50 19.26 33.41 -15.36
N GLY A 51 20.24 32.49 -15.32
CA GLY A 51 21.64 32.75 -15.64
C GLY A 51 22.43 33.60 -14.63
N LYS A 52 21.91 33.82 -13.42
CA LYS A 52 22.59 34.67 -12.40
C LYS A 52 23.68 33.92 -11.64
N TRP A 53 23.59 32.60 -11.53
CA TRP A 53 24.54 31.76 -10.79
C TRP A 53 25.35 30.85 -11.73
N GLY A 54 26.67 30.80 -11.52
CA GLY A 54 27.58 29.92 -12.25
C GLY A 54 27.64 28.49 -11.70
N THR A 55 28.40 27.63 -12.37
CA THR A 55 28.67 26.25 -11.92
C THR A 55 29.34 26.26 -10.55
N GLY A 56 28.80 25.51 -9.58
CA GLY A 56 29.34 25.43 -8.21
C GLY A 56 28.63 26.31 -7.16
N ALA A 57 27.66 27.15 -7.57
CA ALA A 57 26.97 28.05 -6.64
C ALA A 57 26.24 27.32 -5.50
N ILE A 58 25.65 26.14 -5.77
CA ILE A 58 24.92 25.38 -4.74
C ILE A 58 25.89 24.81 -3.70
N GLU A 59 27.06 24.34 -4.15
CA GLU A 59 28.12 23.82 -3.31
C GLU A 59 28.66 24.92 -2.38
N GLU A 60 28.89 26.13 -2.92
CA GLU A 60 29.32 27.29 -2.13
C GLU A 60 28.27 27.71 -1.10
N ILE A 61 26.99 27.83 -1.51
CA ILE A 61 25.89 28.18 -0.60
C ILE A 61 25.78 27.16 0.52
N SER A 62 25.87 25.87 0.21
CA SER A 62 25.80 24.82 1.23
C SER A 62 26.95 24.95 2.24
N SER A 63 28.17 25.18 1.77
CA SER A 63 29.36 25.38 2.62
C SER A 63 29.19 26.58 3.55
N GLN A 64 28.78 27.73 3.00
CA GLN A 64 28.57 28.95 3.78
C GLN A 64 27.46 28.78 4.83
N LEU A 65 26.33 28.15 4.47
CA LEU A 65 25.26 27.87 5.42
C LEU A 65 25.73 27.00 6.60
N GLN A 66 26.60 26.01 6.35
CA GLN A 66 27.16 25.16 7.41
C GLN A 66 28.14 25.93 8.31
N ALA A 67 28.91 26.87 7.74
CA ALA A 67 29.85 27.70 8.47
C ALA A 67 29.15 28.76 9.34
N GLU A 68 28.10 29.40 8.82
CA GLU A 68 27.34 30.44 9.53
C GLU A 68 26.37 29.85 10.56
N LEU A 69 25.80 28.68 10.29
CA LEU A 69 24.82 28.02 11.15
C LEU A 69 25.35 26.66 11.61
N LEU A 70 26.21 26.69 12.64
CA LEU A 70 26.81 25.49 13.21
C LEU A 70 25.74 24.48 13.67
N GLY A 71 25.82 23.25 13.15
CA GLY A 71 24.89 22.15 13.47
C GLY A 71 23.64 22.09 12.59
N LEU A 72 23.52 22.96 11.57
CA LEU A 72 22.43 22.94 10.60
C LEU A 72 22.39 21.62 9.82
N ARG A 73 21.30 20.86 9.90
CA ARG A 73 21.11 19.60 9.16
C ARG A 73 20.11 19.78 8.02
N GLY A 74 20.30 19.01 6.94
CA GLY A 74 19.37 18.98 5.81
C GLY A 74 19.60 20.05 4.74
N PHE A 75 20.77 20.68 4.72
CA PHE A 75 21.14 21.72 3.74
C PHE A 75 22.44 21.37 2.99
N SER A 76 22.65 20.09 2.70
CA SER A 76 23.74 19.64 1.83
C SER A 76 23.52 20.08 0.38
N PRO A 77 24.54 20.07 -0.49
CA PRO A 77 24.37 20.46 -1.89
C PRO A 77 23.28 19.63 -2.60
N SER A 78 23.24 18.33 -2.32
CA SER A 78 22.21 17.43 -2.84
C SER A 78 20.81 17.79 -2.31
N SER A 79 20.69 18.15 -1.03
CA SER A 79 19.41 18.55 -0.46
C SER A 79 18.87 19.84 -1.09
N ILE A 80 19.73 20.85 -1.27
CA ILE A 80 19.36 22.10 -1.95
C ILE A 80 18.95 21.83 -3.42
N LYS A 81 19.63 20.91 -4.11
CA LYS A 81 19.22 20.44 -5.45
C LYS A 81 17.83 19.80 -5.42
N TYR A 82 17.53 18.96 -4.41
CA TYR A 82 16.20 18.39 -4.24
C TYR A 82 15.15 19.45 -3.89
N MET A 83 15.46 20.47 -3.10
CA MET A 83 14.54 21.58 -2.82
C MET A 83 14.16 22.32 -4.11
N ARG A 84 15.16 22.57 -4.99
CA ARG A 84 14.91 23.14 -6.31
C ARG A 84 13.98 22.26 -7.14
N GLN A 85 14.28 20.96 -7.25
CA GLN A 85 13.44 20.01 -8.00
C GLN A 85 12.03 19.94 -7.43
N PHE A 86 11.89 19.91 -6.11
CA PHE A 86 10.60 19.88 -5.44
C PHE A 86 9.76 21.11 -5.80
N PHE A 87 10.35 22.31 -5.78
CA PHE A 87 9.66 23.50 -6.30
C PHE A 87 9.30 23.34 -7.78
N GLU A 88 10.26 23.00 -8.64
CA GLU A 88 10.05 22.90 -10.09
C GLU A 88 8.93 21.89 -10.45
N VAL A 89 8.84 20.78 -9.71
CA VAL A 89 7.82 19.73 -9.91
C VAL A 89 6.42 20.19 -9.50
N TRP A 90 6.29 20.92 -8.39
CA TRP A 90 4.99 21.22 -7.79
C TRP A 90 4.51 22.66 -8.00
N ASN A 91 5.36 23.53 -8.56
CA ASN A 91 5.05 24.94 -8.76
C ASN A 91 3.85 25.14 -9.68
N GLU A 92 3.66 24.32 -10.73
CA GLU A 92 2.49 24.44 -11.62
C GLU A 92 1.17 24.17 -10.87
N GLU A 93 1.15 23.19 -9.97
CA GLU A 93 -0.02 22.86 -9.14
C GLU A 93 -0.36 23.94 -8.13
N PHE A 94 0.66 24.60 -7.58
CA PHE A 94 0.48 25.65 -6.58
C PHE A 94 0.47 27.06 -7.18
N GLN A 95 0.60 27.22 -8.50
CA GLN A 95 0.59 28.52 -9.18
C GLN A 95 -0.80 29.17 -9.26
N ALA A 96 -1.88 28.37 -9.15
CA ALA A 96 -3.25 28.88 -9.07
C ALA A 96 -3.60 29.44 -7.68
N ASP A 97 -2.79 29.17 -6.66
CA ASP A 97 -3.05 29.53 -5.27
C ASP A 97 -1.79 30.23 -4.71
N SER A 98 -1.76 31.56 -4.77
CA SER A 98 -0.71 32.44 -4.23
C SER A 98 -0.47 32.30 -2.70
N ASN A 99 -1.08 31.30 -2.08
CA ASN A 99 -1.26 31.10 -0.65
C ASN A 99 -0.67 29.78 -0.10
N PHE A 100 0.19 29.05 -0.82
CA PHE A 100 0.88 27.86 -0.25
C PHE A 100 1.56 28.16 1.12
N ALA A 101 2.07 29.38 1.28
CA ALA A 101 2.61 29.87 2.55
C ALA A 101 1.56 30.29 3.60
N MET A 102 0.37 30.78 3.19
CA MET A 102 -0.67 31.32 4.08
C MET A 102 -1.73 30.29 4.51
N LYS A 103 -2.23 29.44 3.61
CA LYS A 103 -3.32 28.48 3.89
C LYS A 103 -2.90 27.32 4.81
N GLY A 104 -1.66 26.86 4.70
CA GLY A 104 -1.19 25.68 5.46
C GLY A 104 -1.14 25.86 6.98
N SER A 105 -1.15 27.09 7.49
CA SER A 105 -1.19 27.36 8.94
C SER A 105 -2.61 27.46 9.50
N GLN A 106 -3.61 27.79 8.67
CA GLN A 106 -5.03 27.81 9.04
C GLN A 106 -5.69 26.43 8.94
N LEU A 107 -5.29 25.60 7.97
CA LEU A 107 -5.89 24.26 7.74
C LEU A 107 -5.54 23.23 8.82
N LEU A 108 -4.46 23.45 9.59
CA LEU A 108 -4.05 22.57 10.69
C LEU A 108 -4.75 22.90 12.03
N ALA A 109 -5.48 24.02 12.09
CA ALA A 109 -6.10 24.52 13.32
C ALA A 109 -7.54 24.06 13.53
N ASP A 110 -8.21 23.53 12.49
CA ASP A 110 -9.62 23.14 12.55
C ASP A 110 -9.78 21.61 12.41
N GLU A 111 -9.49 20.88 13.49
CA GLU A 111 -9.84 19.46 13.65
C GLU A 111 -10.94 19.34 14.73
N SER A 112 -12.11 19.93 14.53
CA SER A 112 -13.33 19.30 15.05
C SER A 112 -13.67 18.14 14.10
N LEU A 113 -13.31 16.92 14.54
CA LEU A 113 -13.78 15.69 13.93
C LEU A 113 -15.29 15.56 14.16
N GLU A 114 -16.09 16.28 13.38
CA GLU A 114 -17.48 15.90 13.14
C GLU A 114 -17.47 14.81 12.07
N ALA A 115 -17.55 13.57 12.55
CA ALA A 115 -18.00 12.45 11.75
C ALA A 115 -19.52 12.59 11.60
N ASP A 116 -19.98 13.27 10.55
CA ASP A 116 -21.36 13.09 10.10
C ASP A 116 -21.52 13.34 8.59
N GLY A 117 -22.44 12.58 8.00
CA GLY A 117 -23.26 13.00 6.86
C GLY A 117 -22.57 13.20 5.50
N ASP A 118 -22.65 12.15 4.68
CA ASP A 118 -22.82 12.24 3.21
C ASP A 118 -21.77 12.99 2.37
N GLN A 119 -20.92 12.24 1.66
CA GLN A 119 -20.39 12.70 0.38
C GLN A 119 -20.49 11.60 -0.68
N SER A 120 -21.44 11.83 -1.56
CA SER A 120 -21.63 11.24 -2.88
C SER A 120 -20.38 11.38 -3.76
N ILE A 121 -20.36 10.55 -4.81
CA ILE A 121 -19.26 10.29 -5.75
C ILE A 121 -18.56 11.57 -6.22
N ARG A 122 -17.23 11.55 -6.17
CA ARG A 122 -16.39 12.42 -6.99
C ARG A 122 -15.36 11.59 -7.74
N GLN A 123 -15.69 11.21 -8.97
CA GLN A 123 -14.69 11.34 -10.04
C GLN A 123 -14.39 12.83 -10.10
N LEU A 124 -13.15 13.22 -9.79
CA LEU A 124 -12.75 14.61 -9.89
C LEU A 124 -11.73 14.78 -11.01
N PRO A 125 -11.95 15.74 -11.92
CA PRO A 125 -11.03 16.06 -12.98
C PRO A 125 -9.73 16.62 -12.40
N ILE A 126 -8.66 16.47 -13.18
CA ILE A 126 -7.48 17.34 -13.17
C ILE A 126 -7.97 18.80 -13.07
N GLY A 127 -7.68 19.52 -11.97
CA GLY A 127 -7.97 20.95 -11.91
C GLY A 127 -7.90 21.67 -10.56
N GLU A 128 -8.38 21.10 -9.44
CA GLU A 128 -8.41 21.83 -8.15
C GLU A 128 -8.02 20.94 -6.96
N LEU A 129 -7.00 21.37 -6.21
CA LEU A 129 -6.52 20.75 -4.98
C LEU A 129 -7.58 20.81 -3.87
N THR A 130 -8.00 19.66 -3.34
CA THR A 130 -8.92 19.62 -2.18
C THR A 130 -8.18 19.90 -0.87
N VAL A 131 -8.92 20.28 0.19
CA VAL A 131 -8.35 20.41 1.55
C VAL A 131 -7.74 19.09 2.04
N ALA A 132 -8.35 17.96 1.69
CA ALA A 132 -7.83 16.63 2.00
C ALA A 132 -6.50 16.34 1.28
N ASP A 133 -6.37 16.74 0.02
CA ASP A 133 -5.12 16.62 -0.75
C ASP A 133 -4.01 17.47 -0.15
N MET A 134 -4.31 18.71 0.23
CA MET A 134 -3.36 19.58 0.91
C MET A 134 -2.90 19.00 2.24
N ASN A 135 -3.81 18.44 3.03
CA ASN A 135 -3.47 17.77 4.29
C ASN A 135 -2.62 16.51 4.07
N ALA A 136 -2.89 15.73 3.03
CA ALA A 136 -2.07 14.58 2.67
C ALA A 136 -0.67 15.00 2.21
N PHE A 137 -0.59 16.03 1.37
CA PHE A 137 0.65 16.59 0.86
C PHE A 137 1.55 17.12 1.99
N LEU A 138 1.00 17.92 2.90
CA LEU A 138 1.72 18.51 4.02
C LEU A 138 1.99 17.49 5.15
N GLY A 139 1.25 16.39 5.18
CA GLY A 139 1.35 15.37 6.22
C GLY A 139 2.56 14.46 6.11
N ILE A 140 3.12 14.29 4.91
CA ILE A 140 4.26 13.40 4.66
C ILE A 140 5.59 14.17 4.63
N GLY A 141 6.69 13.48 4.93
CA GLY A 141 8.01 14.12 5.01
C GLY A 141 8.60 14.45 3.63
N PHE A 142 9.57 15.37 3.61
CA PHE A 142 10.27 15.76 2.38
C PHE A 142 10.91 14.58 1.64
N THR A 143 11.45 13.59 2.37
CA THR A 143 12.04 12.39 1.76
C THR A 143 11.01 11.55 1.00
N HIS A 144 9.76 11.47 1.47
CA HIS A 144 8.68 10.80 0.73
C HIS A 144 8.41 11.51 -0.59
N HIS A 145 8.28 12.84 -0.56
CA HIS A 145 8.12 13.64 -1.77
C HIS A 145 9.25 13.39 -2.76
N ILE A 146 10.51 13.36 -2.31
CA ILE A 146 11.67 13.03 -3.17
C ILE A 146 11.50 11.67 -3.84
N GLN A 147 11.16 10.62 -3.10
CA GLN A 147 10.96 9.30 -3.71
C GLN A 147 9.83 9.33 -4.74
N ILE A 148 8.72 9.98 -4.42
CA ILE A 148 7.53 10.03 -5.28
C ILE A 148 7.83 10.78 -6.59
N PHE A 149 8.36 12.02 -6.54
CA PHE A 149 8.61 12.74 -7.78
C PHE A 149 9.79 12.19 -8.59
N SER A 150 10.71 11.44 -7.95
CA SER A 150 11.83 10.79 -8.65
C SER A 150 11.42 9.49 -9.35
N SER A 151 10.41 8.78 -8.82
CA SER A 151 9.95 7.50 -9.35
C SER A 151 8.72 7.62 -10.26
N CYS A 152 7.82 8.56 -9.98
CA CYS A 152 6.54 8.69 -10.68
C CYS A 152 6.59 9.66 -11.85
N ARG A 153 5.95 9.28 -12.97
CA ARG A 153 5.97 10.04 -14.23
C ARG A 153 4.82 11.02 -14.33
N THR A 154 3.63 10.61 -13.89
CA THR A 154 2.42 11.42 -14.02
C THR A 154 2.06 12.08 -12.70
N LEU A 155 1.33 13.19 -12.77
CA LEU A 155 0.82 13.87 -11.59
C LEU A 155 -0.16 12.99 -10.80
N GLU A 156 -0.99 12.23 -11.50
CA GLU A 156 -1.99 11.33 -10.92
C GLU A 156 -1.34 10.23 -10.07
N GLU A 157 -0.28 9.61 -10.60
CA GLU A 157 0.51 8.60 -9.91
C GLU A 157 1.13 9.18 -8.63
N ARG A 158 1.67 10.40 -8.70
CA ARG A 158 2.23 11.08 -7.51
C ARG A 158 1.17 11.28 -6.43
N TRP A 159 0.00 11.79 -6.80
CA TRP A 159 -1.10 11.99 -5.85
C TRP A 159 -1.61 10.70 -5.24
N TYR A 160 -1.65 9.61 -6.00
CA TYR A 160 -1.96 8.29 -5.46
C TYR A 160 -1.04 7.92 -4.30
N TYR A 161 0.28 7.96 -4.50
CA TYR A 161 1.24 7.60 -3.46
C TYR A 161 1.26 8.59 -2.29
N ILE A 162 1.06 9.89 -2.53
CA ILE A 162 0.95 10.89 -1.46
C ILE A 162 -0.24 10.58 -0.54
N ARG A 163 -1.42 10.34 -1.13
CA ARG A 163 -2.63 10.01 -0.37
C ARG A 163 -2.47 8.72 0.42
N ARG A 164 -1.90 7.67 -0.19
CA ARG A 164 -1.64 6.38 0.48
C ARG A 164 -0.65 6.53 1.63
N CYS A 165 0.44 7.27 1.43
CA CYS A 165 1.41 7.54 2.50
C CYS A 165 0.77 8.28 3.69
N ALA A 166 -0.09 9.26 3.42
CA ALA A 166 -0.77 10.02 4.46
C ALA A 166 -1.82 9.19 5.20
N ALA A 167 -2.61 8.38 4.48
CA ALA A 167 -3.67 7.55 5.04
C ALA A 167 -3.15 6.34 5.83
N ASP A 168 -2.15 5.65 5.28
CA ASP A 168 -1.65 4.38 5.83
C ASP A 168 -0.34 4.53 6.62
N PHE A 169 0.11 5.77 6.84
CA PHE A 169 1.30 6.11 7.62
C PHE A 169 2.58 5.42 7.12
N TRP A 170 2.73 5.25 5.81
CA TRP A 170 3.87 4.55 5.24
C TRP A 170 5.19 5.22 5.61
N THR A 171 6.16 4.42 6.05
CA THR A 171 7.55 4.88 6.13
C THR A 171 8.12 5.01 4.71
N VAL A 172 9.24 5.72 4.57
CA VAL A 172 9.94 5.84 3.28
C VAL A 172 10.27 4.46 2.69
N GLU A 173 10.60 3.48 3.54
CA GLU A 173 10.95 2.14 3.09
C GLU A 173 9.72 1.37 2.60
N VAL A 174 8.58 1.53 3.26
CA VAL A 174 7.30 0.95 2.80
C VAL A 174 6.89 1.58 1.46
N LEU A 175 6.95 2.91 1.35
CA LEU A 175 6.69 3.63 0.10
C LEU A 175 7.56 3.11 -1.05
N LYS A 176 8.87 2.93 -0.84
CA LYS A 176 9.77 2.37 -1.86
C LYS A 176 9.32 0.98 -2.32
N SER A 177 8.88 0.13 -1.40
CA SER A 177 8.36 -1.20 -1.75
C SER A 177 7.11 -1.10 -2.62
N HIS A 178 6.16 -0.20 -2.30
CA HIS A 178 4.96 0.03 -3.12
C HIS A 178 5.28 0.64 -4.49
N LEU A 179 6.25 1.57 -4.56
CA LEU A 179 6.74 2.12 -5.83
C LEU A 179 7.41 1.05 -6.70
N ARG A 180 8.16 0.12 -6.11
CA ARG A 180 8.76 -1.02 -6.82
C ARG A 180 7.73 -2.02 -7.32
N ALA A 181 6.67 -2.22 -6.54
CA ALA A 181 5.55 -3.09 -6.90
C ALA A 181 4.60 -2.45 -7.94
N ASP A 182 4.82 -1.18 -8.29
CA ASP A 182 3.99 -0.42 -9.23
C ASP A 182 2.50 -0.44 -8.87
N ASP A 183 2.20 -0.29 -7.58
CA ASP A 183 0.84 -0.43 -7.04
C ASP A 183 -0.17 0.48 -7.74
N PHE A 184 0.24 1.67 -8.23
CA PHE A 184 -0.64 2.60 -8.94
C PHE A 184 -1.28 1.97 -10.19
N HIS A 185 -0.48 1.32 -11.05
CA HIS A 185 -0.97 0.71 -12.28
C HIS A 185 -1.69 -0.63 -12.04
N HIS A 186 -1.45 -1.25 -10.87
CA HIS A 186 -2.09 -2.51 -10.43
C HIS A 186 -3.29 -2.28 -9.50
N THR A 187 -3.73 -1.03 -9.32
CA THR A 187 -4.95 -0.73 -8.57
C THR A 187 -6.18 -0.82 -9.48
N GLY A 188 -6.92 -1.94 -9.40
CA GLY A 188 -8.29 -2.02 -9.92
C GLY A 188 -8.53 -2.79 -11.22
N ALA A 189 -7.59 -3.62 -11.68
CA ALA A 189 -7.76 -4.47 -12.88
C ALA A 189 -8.21 -5.92 -12.58
N LEU A 190 -8.47 -6.28 -11.32
CA LEU A 190 -8.90 -7.62 -10.90
C LEU A 190 -10.24 -8.00 -11.58
N PRO A 191 -10.31 -9.07 -12.39
CA PRO A 191 -11.58 -9.62 -12.83
C PRO A 191 -12.41 -10.09 -11.63
N ASN A 192 -13.52 -9.40 -11.36
CA ASN A 192 -14.39 -9.65 -10.21
C ASN A 192 -15.86 -9.39 -10.53
N ASN A 193 -16.76 -9.94 -9.71
CA ASN A 193 -18.19 -9.67 -9.76
C ASN A 193 -18.68 -8.82 -8.57
N PHE A 194 -17.79 -8.13 -7.85
CA PHE A 194 -18.11 -7.47 -6.57
C PHE A 194 -19.20 -6.40 -6.70
N VAL A 195 -19.17 -5.62 -7.78
CA VAL A 195 -20.18 -4.57 -8.03
C VAL A 195 -21.58 -5.16 -8.25
N GLN A 196 -21.67 -6.39 -8.78
CA GLN A 196 -22.93 -7.06 -9.07
C GLN A 196 -23.47 -7.87 -7.88
N THR A 197 -22.56 -8.34 -7.00
CA THR A 197 -22.89 -9.30 -5.94
C THR A 197 -22.90 -8.70 -4.53
N ILE A 198 -22.18 -7.61 -4.29
CA ILE A 198 -22.19 -6.90 -3.00
C ILE A 198 -23.30 -5.84 -3.04
N PRO A 199 -24.35 -5.93 -2.20
CA PRO A 199 -25.51 -5.03 -2.27
C PRO A 199 -25.17 -3.55 -2.01
N ASP A 200 -24.20 -3.29 -1.13
CA ASP A 200 -23.74 -1.93 -0.84
C ASP A 200 -22.65 -1.53 -1.83
N VAL A 201 -22.97 -0.55 -2.69
CA VAL A 201 -22.04 0.02 -3.69
C VAL A 201 -20.76 0.55 -3.04
N LYS A 202 -20.84 1.11 -1.82
CA LYS A 202 -19.67 1.60 -1.08
C LYS A 202 -18.77 0.44 -0.66
N CYS A 203 -19.36 -0.63 -0.14
CA CYS A 203 -18.66 -1.87 0.18
C CYS A 203 -18.06 -2.55 -1.07
N ALA A 204 -18.80 -2.60 -2.18
CA ALA A 204 -18.31 -3.16 -3.44
C ALA A 204 -17.06 -2.42 -3.94
N THR A 205 -17.11 -1.09 -3.93
CA THR A 205 -15.96 -0.24 -4.32
C THR A 205 -14.77 -0.42 -3.37
N LYS A 206 -15.02 -0.59 -2.06
CA LYS A 206 -13.97 -0.91 -1.09
C LYS A 206 -13.35 -2.28 -1.37
N ALA A 207 -14.15 -3.28 -1.73
CA ALA A 207 -13.65 -4.62 -2.06
C ALA A 207 -12.74 -4.58 -3.28
N VAL A 208 -13.14 -3.92 -4.38
CA VAL A 208 -12.30 -3.76 -5.58
C VAL A 208 -10.94 -3.12 -5.26
N ARG A 209 -10.91 -2.17 -4.31
CA ARG A 209 -9.66 -1.50 -3.88
C ARG A 209 -8.84 -2.29 -2.87
N ALA A 210 -9.49 -3.18 -2.12
CA ALA A 210 -8.85 -4.00 -1.10
C ALA A 210 -8.05 -5.16 -1.69
N PHE A 211 -8.46 -5.66 -2.86
CA PHE A 211 -7.83 -6.79 -3.53
C PHE A 211 -6.97 -6.32 -4.71
N LYS A 212 -5.75 -6.86 -4.79
CA LYS A 212 -4.84 -6.68 -5.93
C LYS A 212 -5.18 -7.67 -7.04
N ASP A 213 -4.89 -7.32 -8.28
CA ASP A 213 -4.96 -8.19 -9.46
C ASP A 213 -3.77 -9.15 -9.54
N GLU A 214 -2.62 -8.75 -8.99
CA GLU A 214 -1.41 -9.57 -8.91
C GLU A 214 -0.81 -9.59 -7.49
N TYR A 215 -0.33 -10.77 -7.07
CA TYR A 215 0.36 -10.97 -5.78
C TYR A 215 1.76 -11.56 -5.98
N LEU A 216 2.76 -10.95 -5.35
CA LEU A 216 4.12 -11.49 -5.32
C LEU A 216 4.26 -12.51 -4.19
N LEU A 217 4.45 -13.78 -4.56
CA LEU A 217 4.61 -14.94 -3.66
C LEU A 217 6.02 -15.52 -3.77
N ASP A 218 7.01 -14.64 -3.57
CA ASP A 218 8.45 -14.90 -3.67
C ASP A 218 9.04 -16.01 -2.78
N PHE A 219 8.24 -16.52 -1.85
CA PHE A 219 8.62 -17.57 -0.89
C PHE A 219 8.18 -18.96 -1.33
N ILE A 220 7.42 -19.09 -2.43
CA ILE A 220 7.16 -20.37 -3.08
C ILE A 220 8.41 -20.74 -3.88
N ASN A 221 9.48 -21.13 -3.17
CA ASN A 221 10.66 -21.69 -3.81
C ASN A 221 10.33 -23.15 -4.16
N VAL A 222 10.05 -23.39 -5.44
CA VAL A 222 9.93 -24.74 -6.01
C VAL A 222 11.34 -25.22 -6.32
N GLU A 223 12.12 -25.45 -5.27
CA GLU A 223 13.28 -26.34 -5.32
C GLU A 223 12.91 -27.50 -4.40
N ASP A 224 13.06 -28.73 -4.90
CA ASP A 224 12.68 -30.02 -4.28
C ASP A 224 11.29 -30.58 -4.62
N ALA A 225 11.08 -30.94 -5.89
CA ALA A 225 10.28 -32.11 -6.25
C ALA A 225 10.77 -32.67 -7.60
N GLU A 226 11.63 -33.69 -7.55
CA GLU A 226 12.17 -34.37 -8.74
C GLU A 226 11.19 -35.37 -9.41
N ASP A 227 9.92 -35.45 -8.98
CA ASP A 227 8.97 -36.38 -9.59
C ASP A 227 7.67 -35.69 -10.05
N GLU A 228 7.51 -35.65 -11.38
CA GLU A 228 6.27 -35.28 -12.07
C GLU A 228 5.19 -36.32 -11.76
N SER A 229 4.13 -35.86 -11.10
CA SER A 229 2.77 -36.41 -10.93
C SER A 229 2.36 -36.67 -9.48
N ASP A 230 1.40 -35.87 -9.02
CA ASP A 230 0.58 -36.00 -7.80
C ASP A 230 1.13 -35.53 -6.42
N VAL A 231 2.12 -34.62 -6.36
CA VAL A 231 2.58 -34.01 -5.08
C VAL A 231 2.53 -32.47 -5.07
N ASP A 232 1.66 -31.85 -5.87
CA ASP A 232 1.82 -30.43 -6.21
C ASP A 232 1.13 -29.41 -5.26
N GLU A 233 -0.02 -29.68 -4.66
CA GLU A 233 -0.77 -28.65 -3.90
C GLU A 233 -0.31 -28.54 -2.43
N ARG A 234 -0.04 -29.66 -1.77
CA ARG A 234 0.40 -29.71 -0.35
C ARG A 234 1.76 -29.03 -0.12
N VAL A 235 2.65 -29.06 -1.11
CA VAL A 235 3.96 -28.37 -1.03
C VAL A 235 3.78 -26.86 -1.13
N LEU A 236 2.81 -26.39 -1.93
CA LEU A 236 2.45 -24.96 -2.00
C LEU A 236 1.96 -24.47 -0.65
N GLU A 237 1.07 -25.25 -0.07
CA GLU A 237 0.41 -24.99 1.18
C GLU A 237 1.40 -24.93 2.35
N HIS A 238 2.27 -25.93 2.51
CA HIS A 238 3.30 -25.95 3.56
C HIS A 238 4.28 -24.77 3.45
N ALA A 239 4.67 -24.39 2.23
CA ALA A 239 5.51 -23.23 1.97
C ALA A 239 4.80 -21.90 2.27
N LEU A 240 3.47 -21.86 2.15
CA LEU A 240 2.68 -20.67 2.44
C LEU A 240 2.49 -20.45 3.94
N VAL A 241 2.36 -21.53 4.72
CA VAL A 241 2.23 -21.49 6.18
C VAL A 241 3.52 -21.01 6.84
N SER A 242 4.68 -21.47 6.35
CA SER A 242 5.98 -21.06 6.88
C SER A 242 6.28 -19.57 6.68
N GLU A 243 5.65 -18.94 5.68
CA GLU A 243 5.89 -17.55 5.28
C GLU A 243 4.61 -16.68 5.24
N ILE A 244 3.55 -17.13 5.92
CA ILE A 244 2.24 -16.46 5.93
C ILE A 244 2.31 -15.03 6.44
N ARG A 245 3.31 -14.73 7.28
CA ARG A 245 3.59 -13.38 7.76
C ARG A 245 3.93 -12.42 6.63
N LYS A 246 4.73 -12.86 5.64
CA LYS A 246 5.08 -12.04 4.46
C LYS A 246 3.87 -11.90 3.53
N PHE A 247 3.08 -12.98 3.37
CA PHE A 247 1.85 -12.94 2.60
C PHE A 247 0.83 -11.95 3.17
N ILE A 248 0.59 -11.96 4.49
CA ILE A 248 -0.25 -10.96 5.20
C ILE A 248 0.22 -9.53 4.92
N GLN A 249 1.54 -9.30 4.91
CA GLN A 249 2.10 -7.98 4.62
C GLN A 249 1.81 -7.53 3.18
N THR A 250 1.78 -8.45 2.21
CA THR A 250 1.43 -8.16 0.81
C THR A 250 -0.06 -7.87 0.62
N LEU A 251 -0.94 -8.59 1.32
CA LEU A 251 -2.39 -8.39 1.28
C LEU A 251 -2.80 -7.01 1.81
N GLY A 252 -2.15 -6.55 2.88
CA GLY A 252 -2.36 -5.23 3.47
C GLY A 252 -2.81 -5.27 4.92
N SER A 253 -2.84 -4.10 5.55
CA SER A 253 -3.00 -3.94 7.00
C SER A 253 -4.37 -4.37 7.54
N ASP A 254 -5.41 -4.44 6.69
CA ASP A 254 -6.79 -4.75 7.08
C ASP A 254 -7.15 -6.24 7.05
N PHE A 255 -6.26 -7.08 6.55
CA PHE A 255 -6.40 -8.52 6.61
C PHE A 255 -5.96 -9.07 7.95
N CYS A 256 -6.81 -9.90 8.55
CA CYS A 256 -6.54 -10.63 9.78
C CYS A 256 -6.59 -12.13 9.45
N PHE A 257 -5.48 -12.83 9.66
CA PHE A 257 -5.43 -14.27 9.42
C PHE A 257 -6.31 -15.02 10.43
N ILE A 258 -7.14 -15.95 9.94
CA ILE A 258 -7.95 -16.85 10.77
C ILE A 258 -7.31 -18.22 10.81
N SER A 259 -7.21 -18.89 9.65
CA SER A 259 -6.72 -20.27 9.56
C SER A 259 -6.18 -20.56 8.16
N ASN A 260 -5.28 -21.54 8.07
CA ASN A 260 -4.92 -22.24 6.85
C ASN A 260 -5.62 -23.61 6.84
N GLN A 261 -5.86 -24.19 5.67
CA GLN A 261 -6.62 -25.44 5.52
C GLN A 261 -7.88 -25.47 6.38
N HIS A 262 -8.65 -24.39 6.30
CA HIS A 262 -9.81 -24.21 7.13
C HIS A 262 -10.87 -25.24 6.75
N ARG A 263 -11.12 -26.18 7.65
CA ARG A 263 -12.00 -27.31 7.44
C ARG A 263 -13.46 -26.87 7.59
N LEU A 264 -14.22 -27.05 6.51
CA LEU A 264 -15.66 -26.89 6.44
C LEU A 264 -16.32 -28.26 6.34
N ILE A 265 -17.41 -28.47 7.08
CA ILE A 265 -18.18 -29.71 7.06
C ILE A 265 -19.60 -29.37 6.61
N VAL A 266 -20.04 -29.91 5.48
CA VAL A 266 -21.40 -29.72 4.97
C VAL A 266 -22.07 -31.07 4.83
N GLY A 267 -22.97 -31.40 5.75
CA GLY A 267 -23.52 -32.75 5.85
C GLY A 267 -22.44 -33.72 6.31
N GLU A 268 -22.08 -34.67 5.44
CA GLU A 268 -21.05 -35.68 5.70
C GLU A 268 -19.75 -35.43 4.88
N GLU A 269 -19.75 -34.39 4.05
CA GLU A 269 -18.62 -34.05 3.18
C GLU A 269 -17.72 -33.01 3.84
N GLU A 270 -16.41 -33.22 3.69
CA GLU A 270 -15.38 -32.30 4.17
C GLU A 270 -14.79 -31.50 3.01
N ALA A 271 -14.59 -30.21 3.25
CA ALA A 271 -13.89 -29.32 2.34
C ALA A 271 -12.87 -28.48 3.10
N PHE A 272 -11.83 -28.07 2.40
CA PHE A 272 -10.72 -27.33 2.98
C PHE A 272 -10.49 -26.06 2.17
N VAL A 273 -10.64 -24.90 2.82
CA VAL A 273 -10.26 -23.61 2.25
C VAL A 273 -8.77 -23.41 2.50
N ASP A 274 -7.98 -23.16 1.46
CA ASP A 274 -6.52 -23.04 1.62
C ASP A 274 -6.14 -22.00 2.66
N LEU A 275 -6.72 -20.79 2.57
CA LEU A 275 -6.55 -19.74 3.57
C LEU A 275 -7.86 -19.02 3.84
N LEU A 276 -8.11 -18.79 5.13
CA LEU A 276 -9.23 -17.99 5.60
C LEU A 276 -8.70 -16.75 6.32
N PHE A 277 -9.21 -15.59 5.89
CA PHE A 277 -8.93 -14.29 6.48
C PHE A 277 -10.23 -13.61 6.89
N TYR A 278 -10.10 -12.59 7.74
CA TYR A 278 -11.13 -11.60 7.98
C TYR A 278 -10.63 -10.23 7.52
N HIS A 279 -11.43 -9.54 6.71
CA HIS A 279 -11.12 -8.17 6.30
C HIS A 279 -11.86 -7.18 7.19
N ARG A 280 -11.12 -6.40 8.00
CA ARG A 280 -11.72 -5.53 9.04
C ARG A 280 -12.63 -4.44 8.47
N SER A 281 -12.18 -3.72 7.45
CA SER A 281 -12.96 -2.61 6.86
C SER A 281 -14.16 -3.07 6.04
N LEU A 282 -14.10 -4.26 5.44
CA LEU A 282 -15.21 -4.87 4.73
C LEU A 282 -16.16 -5.63 5.68
N ARG A 283 -15.68 -6.02 6.86
CA ARG A 283 -16.39 -6.86 7.84
C ARG A 283 -16.86 -8.19 7.23
N SER A 284 -15.99 -8.81 6.43
CA SER A 284 -16.27 -10.05 5.71
C SER A 284 -15.18 -11.07 5.96
N LEU A 285 -15.57 -12.34 6.02
CA LEU A 285 -14.65 -13.46 5.80
C LEU A 285 -14.13 -13.41 4.36
N VAL A 286 -12.87 -13.73 4.17
CA VAL A 286 -12.21 -13.81 2.87
C VAL A 286 -11.59 -15.19 2.72
N ALA A 287 -12.20 -16.00 1.86
CA ALA A 287 -11.70 -17.31 1.48
C ALA A 287 -10.75 -17.16 0.28
N ILE A 288 -9.49 -17.57 0.45
CA ILE A 288 -8.49 -17.54 -0.62
C ILE A 288 -8.19 -18.98 -1.04
N GLU A 289 -8.35 -19.25 -2.33
CA GLU A 289 -8.04 -20.53 -2.97
C GLU A 289 -6.81 -20.36 -3.87
N LEU A 290 -5.83 -21.24 -3.75
CA LEU A 290 -4.58 -21.19 -4.51
C LEU A 290 -4.56 -22.26 -5.60
N LYS A 291 -4.11 -21.90 -6.81
CA LYS A 291 -3.93 -22.85 -7.93
C LYS A 291 -2.61 -22.63 -8.65
N ARG A 292 -1.77 -23.68 -8.70
CA ARG A 292 -0.46 -23.66 -9.38
C ARG A 292 -0.51 -23.48 -10.89
N GLY A 293 -1.66 -23.76 -11.50
CA GLY A 293 -1.83 -23.74 -12.95
C GLY A 293 -2.63 -22.56 -13.46
N LYS A 294 -2.93 -22.62 -14.76
CA LYS A 294 -3.86 -21.70 -15.41
C LYS A 294 -5.27 -21.83 -14.83
N PHE A 295 -5.95 -20.70 -14.74
CA PHE A 295 -7.36 -20.60 -14.37
C PHE A 295 -8.23 -21.61 -15.15
N LYS A 296 -9.10 -22.31 -14.42
CA LYS A 296 -10.17 -23.15 -14.97
C LYS A 296 -11.51 -22.72 -14.34
N PRO A 297 -12.61 -22.62 -15.12
CA PRO A 297 -13.92 -22.24 -14.58
C PRO A 297 -14.40 -23.13 -13.41
N ALA A 298 -13.99 -24.40 -13.37
CA ALA A 298 -14.32 -25.33 -12.27
C ALA A 298 -13.89 -24.81 -10.88
N TYR A 299 -12.80 -24.04 -10.81
CA TYR A 299 -12.29 -23.48 -9.54
C TYR A 299 -13.28 -22.48 -8.91
N LEU A 300 -14.06 -21.76 -9.72
CA LEU A 300 -15.10 -20.86 -9.21
C LEU A 300 -16.25 -21.64 -8.54
N GLY A 301 -16.53 -22.87 -9.01
CA GLY A 301 -17.52 -23.74 -8.39
C GLY A 301 -17.12 -24.14 -6.96
N GLN A 302 -15.85 -24.53 -6.80
CA GLN A 302 -15.26 -24.85 -5.49
C GLN A 302 -15.28 -23.64 -4.55
N LEU A 303 -14.83 -22.47 -5.03
CA LEU A 303 -14.84 -21.24 -4.26
C LEU A 303 -16.26 -20.83 -3.86
N ASN A 304 -17.23 -20.91 -4.78
CA ASN A 304 -18.64 -20.62 -4.50
C ASN A 304 -19.24 -21.51 -3.40
N TYR A 305 -18.86 -22.79 -3.41
CA TYR A 305 -19.26 -23.74 -2.37
C TYR A 305 -18.71 -23.32 -1.01
N TYR A 306 -17.44 -22.93 -0.93
CA TYR A 306 -16.82 -22.44 0.32
C TYR A 306 -17.52 -21.20 0.86
N LEU A 307 -17.77 -20.20 0.02
CA LEU A 307 -18.46 -18.97 0.44
C LEU A 307 -19.87 -19.27 0.94
N SER A 308 -20.56 -20.23 0.33
CA SER A 308 -21.90 -20.63 0.75
C SER A 308 -21.89 -21.33 2.11
N ALA A 309 -20.91 -22.21 2.35
CA ALA A 309 -20.72 -22.88 3.63
C ALA A 309 -20.33 -21.88 4.74
N LEU A 310 -19.37 -21.00 4.50
CA LEU A 310 -18.96 -19.94 5.43
C LEU A 310 -20.12 -19.03 5.80
N ASP A 311 -20.88 -18.56 4.81
CA ASP A 311 -22.02 -17.66 5.04
C ASP A 311 -23.16 -18.30 5.84
N ALA A 312 -23.31 -19.63 5.76
CA ALA A 312 -24.36 -20.39 6.42
C ALA A 312 -23.98 -20.84 7.84
N GLN A 313 -22.70 -21.16 8.08
CA GLN A 313 -22.26 -21.82 9.31
C GLN A 313 -21.42 -20.92 10.23
N GLU A 314 -20.61 -20.02 9.66
CA GLU A 314 -19.59 -19.28 10.42
C GLU A 314 -19.82 -17.77 10.44
N ARG A 315 -20.39 -17.21 9.38
CA ARG A 315 -20.63 -15.77 9.26
C ARG A 315 -21.54 -15.27 10.39
N HIS A 316 -21.07 -14.26 11.11
CA HIS A 316 -21.87 -13.63 12.15
C HIS A 316 -22.95 -12.68 11.57
N PRO A 317 -24.05 -12.42 12.31
CA PRO A 317 -25.12 -11.53 11.84
C PRO A 317 -24.67 -10.11 11.49
N ASN A 318 -23.57 -9.65 12.12
CA ASN A 318 -22.99 -8.32 11.94
C ASN A 318 -21.91 -8.29 10.84
N GLU A 319 -21.69 -9.39 10.13
CA GLU A 319 -20.71 -9.50 9.06
C GLU A 319 -21.40 -9.46 7.69
N ASN A 320 -20.71 -8.81 6.76
CA ASN A 320 -21.07 -8.83 5.36
C ASN A 320 -20.82 -10.22 4.77
N GLN A 321 -21.37 -10.47 3.59
CA GLN A 321 -21.16 -11.74 2.90
C GLN A 321 -19.67 -12.03 2.73
N SER A 322 -19.32 -13.32 2.80
CA SER A 322 -17.97 -13.80 2.57
C SER A 322 -17.53 -13.50 1.14
N ILE A 323 -16.24 -13.20 0.97
CA ILE A 323 -15.65 -12.84 -0.32
C ILE A 323 -14.63 -13.91 -0.71
N GLY A 324 -14.70 -14.37 -1.96
CA GLY A 324 -13.76 -15.33 -2.52
C GLY A 324 -12.65 -14.65 -3.30
N LEU A 325 -11.41 -15.12 -3.14
CA LEU A 325 -10.29 -14.72 -3.97
C LEU A 325 -9.59 -15.98 -4.49
N LEU A 326 -9.62 -16.19 -5.80
CA LEU A 326 -8.89 -17.26 -6.45
C LEU A 326 -7.54 -16.72 -6.94
N LEU A 327 -6.44 -17.35 -6.51
CA LEU A 327 -5.08 -16.99 -6.91
C LEU A 327 -4.51 -18.04 -7.85
N CYS A 328 -4.33 -17.70 -9.12
CA CYS A 328 -3.80 -18.61 -10.15
C CYS A 328 -2.40 -18.17 -10.63
N LYS A 329 -1.58 -19.10 -11.12
CA LYS A 329 -0.30 -18.76 -11.75
C LYS A 329 -0.49 -18.01 -13.08
N GLU A 330 -1.56 -18.34 -13.79
CA GLU A 330 -1.95 -17.70 -15.04
C GLU A 330 -3.46 -17.57 -15.13
N ALA A 331 -3.95 -16.44 -15.66
CA ALA A 331 -5.38 -16.25 -15.92
C ALA A 331 -5.57 -15.48 -17.23
N ASN A 332 -6.48 -15.95 -18.08
CA ASN A 332 -6.92 -15.19 -19.24
C ASN A 332 -8.15 -14.36 -18.83
N GLN A 333 -8.00 -13.05 -18.83
CA GLN A 333 -9.03 -12.13 -18.36
C GLN A 333 -10.39 -12.33 -19.03
N ALA A 334 -10.45 -12.50 -20.36
CA ALA A 334 -11.71 -12.69 -21.07
C ALA A 334 -12.42 -13.99 -20.66
N VAL A 335 -11.67 -15.07 -20.43
CA VAL A 335 -12.22 -16.34 -19.94
C VAL A 335 -12.73 -16.22 -18.50
N VAL A 336 -12.00 -15.49 -17.65
CA VAL A 336 -12.38 -15.26 -16.26
C VAL A 336 -13.65 -14.41 -16.19
N GLU A 337 -13.71 -13.29 -16.91
CA GLU A 337 -14.86 -12.39 -16.93
C GLU A 337 -16.13 -13.10 -17.41
N LEU A 338 -16.01 -13.95 -18.44
CA LEU A 338 -17.12 -14.78 -18.90
C LEU A 338 -17.58 -15.78 -17.83
N ALA A 339 -16.62 -16.44 -17.15
CA ALA A 339 -16.93 -17.48 -16.17
C ALA A 339 -17.52 -16.92 -14.85
N ILE A 340 -17.05 -15.74 -14.41
CA ILE A 340 -17.42 -15.18 -13.10
C ILE A 340 -18.80 -14.51 -13.10
N ARG A 341 -19.30 -14.13 -14.27
CA ARG A 341 -20.54 -13.37 -14.46
C ARG A 341 -21.78 -14.07 -13.92
N ASP A 342 -21.83 -15.40 -14.01
CA ASP A 342 -23.00 -16.19 -13.63
C ASP A 342 -22.98 -16.62 -12.14
N PHE A 343 -21.97 -16.18 -11.38
CA PHE A 343 -21.89 -16.42 -9.95
C PHE A 343 -22.48 -15.25 -9.15
N ASN A 344 -23.31 -15.60 -8.17
CA ASN A 344 -24.02 -14.62 -7.33
C ASN A 344 -23.28 -14.30 -6.02
N LYS A 345 -22.22 -15.04 -5.69
CA LYS A 345 -21.38 -14.78 -4.52
C LYS A 345 -20.22 -13.84 -4.88
N PRO A 346 -19.79 -12.95 -3.98
CA PRO A 346 -18.67 -12.05 -4.24
C PRO A 346 -17.37 -12.82 -4.42
N MET A 347 -16.79 -12.76 -5.63
CA MET A 347 -15.55 -13.43 -5.95
C MET A 347 -14.68 -12.62 -6.93
N GLY A 348 -13.37 -12.80 -6.83
CA GLY A 348 -12.38 -12.25 -7.74
C GLY A 348 -11.28 -13.26 -8.05
N VAL A 349 -10.63 -13.10 -9.20
CA VAL A 349 -9.51 -13.94 -9.61
C VAL A 349 -8.28 -13.08 -9.84
N ALA A 350 -7.21 -13.34 -9.10
CA ALA A 350 -5.93 -12.68 -9.24
C ALA A 350 -4.84 -13.65 -9.71
N VAL A 351 -3.80 -13.09 -10.31
CA VAL A 351 -2.59 -13.82 -10.68
C VAL A 351 -1.58 -13.72 -9.55
N TYR A 352 -0.70 -14.70 -9.40
CA TYR A 352 0.48 -14.56 -8.54
C TYR A 352 1.77 -14.84 -9.28
N ARG A 353 2.86 -14.18 -8.83
CA ARG A 353 4.21 -14.33 -9.37
C ARG A 353 5.19 -14.83 -8.31
N THR A 354 6.23 -15.52 -8.74
CA THR A 354 7.38 -15.92 -7.93
C THR A 354 8.65 -15.23 -8.45
N LYS A 355 9.72 -15.15 -7.65
CA LYS A 355 11.02 -14.57 -8.08
C LYS A 355 11.54 -15.13 -9.41
N SER A 356 11.26 -16.41 -9.66
CA SER A 356 11.58 -17.10 -10.90
C SER A 356 10.82 -16.56 -12.13
N ASP A 357 9.68 -15.89 -11.96
CA ASP A 357 8.92 -15.32 -13.09
C ASP A 357 9.41 -13.92 -13.50
N ILE A 358 10.36 -13.34 -12.75
CA ILE A 358 10.92 -12.02 -13.04
C ILE A 358 11.77 -12.12 -14.33
N PRO A 359 11.52 -11.28 -15.36
CA PRO A 359 12.25 -11.31 -16.63
C PRO A 359 13.77 -11.20 -16.44
N GLN A 360 14.53 -11.98 -17.22
CA GLN A 360 15.98 -12.15 -17.16
C GLN A 360 16.84 -10.88 -16.98
N PRO A 361 16.52 -9.69 -17.55
CA PRO A 361 17.28 -8.47 -17.31
C PRO A 361 17.34 -8.03 -15.84
N TYR A 362 16.40 -8.50 -15.01
CA TYR A 362 16.29 -8.14 -13.60
C TYR A 362 16.74 -9.25 -12.64
N ARG A 363 17.00 -10.48 -13.12
CA ARG A 363 17.49 -11.60 -12.28
C ARG A 363 18.93 -11.40 -11.79
N THR A 364 19.77 -10.70 -12.55
CA THR A 364 21.17 -10.40 -12.20
C THR A 364 21.32 -9.40 -11.05
N LEU A 365 20.23 -8.74 -10.63
CA LEU A 365 20.22 -7.83 -9.48
C LEU A 365 19.93 -8.55 -8.15
N ILE A 366 19.49 -9.82 -8.20
CA ILE A 366 19.12 -10.61 -7.01
C ILE A 366 20.34 -10.92 -6.11
N PRO A 367 21.53 -11.34 -6.63
CA PRO A 367 22.70 -11.61 -5.79
C PRO A 367 23.31 -10.37 -5.12
N LEU A 368 23.06 -9.18 -5.70
CA LEU A 368 23.48 -7.89 -5.12
C LEU A 368 22.65 -7.49 -3.89
N MET A 369 21.46 -8.07 -3.69
CA MET A 369 20.56 -7.75 -2.58
C MET A 369 20.85 -8.56 -1.31
N ASP A 370 21.34 -9.79 -1.45
CA ASP A 370 21.70 -10.63 -0.30
C ASP A 370 23.11 -10.30 0.24
N GLY A 371 24.07 -9.99 -0.64
CA GLY A 371 25.44 -9.60 -0.23
C GLY A 371 25.51 -8.28 0.58
N VAL A 372 24.57 -7.35 0.37
CA VAL A 372 24.53 -6.09 1.13
C VAL A 372 24.08 -6.32 2.59
N ARG A 373 23.28 -7.35 2.87
CA ARG A 373 22.91 -7.71 4.25
C ARG A 373 24.06 -8.35 5.02
N GLU A 374 24.86 -9.19 4.37
CA GLU A 374 26.04 -9.78 5.02
C GLU A 374 27.10 -8.73 5.34
N ILE A 375 27.38 -7.79 4.42
CA ILE A 375 28.34 -6.70 4.65
C ILE A 375 27.88 -5.78 5.79
N LEU A 376 26.58 -5.45 5.87
CA LEU A 376 26.04 -4.62 6.96
C LEU A 376 25.91 -5.35 8.31
N SER A 377 25.97 -6.69 8.33
CA SER A 377 25.98 -7.50 9.55
C SER A 377 27.41 -7.75 10.08
N ALA A 378 28.41 -7.81 9.18
CA ALA A 378 29.82 -7.98 9.55
C ALA A 378 30.40 -6.74 10.25
N ASP A 379 29.92 -5.54 9.90
CA ASP A 379 30.39 -4.28 10.50
C ASP A 379 29.80 -4.00 11.91
N ARG A 380 28.79 -4.76 12.37
CA ARG A 380 28.23 -4.61 13.73
C ARG A 380 28.91 -5.48 14.81
N ASN A 381 29.82 -6.37 14.42
CA ASN A 381 30.56 -7.23 15.35
C ASN A 381 32.01 -6.75 15.60
N LYS A 382 32.31 -5.48 15.31
CA LYS A 382 33.65 -4.89 15.48
C LYS A 382 33.72 -3.58 16.29
N GLU A 383 32.67 -3.23 17.02
CA GLU A 383 32.73 -2.16 18.05
C GLU A 383 32.44 -2.71 19.44
#